data_AF-A0A7Z9W6M7-F1
#
_entry.id   AF-A0A7Z9W6M7-F1
#
_cell.length_a   1.000
_cell.length_b   1.000
_cell.length_c   1.000
_cell.angle_alpha   90.00
_cell.angle_beta   90.00
_cell.angle_gamma   90.00
#
_symmetry.space_group_name_H-M   'P 1'
#
loop_
_entity.id
_entity.type
_entity.pdbx_description
1 polymer ?
#
loop_
_entity_poly.entity_id
_entity_poly.type
_entity_poly.pdbx_seq_one_letter_code
_entity_poly.pdbx_strand_id
1 'polypeptide(L)'
;MSNASTDLLVKVCHGALPEKYDPITTTVLKRLTYELDIIIETGYADYFLIVWDIVQWANKRGIPTVGRGSAAGSLVSYLLAITPVDPIEHNLIFERFLNPDRQEPPDIDVDLCWKRRDEVIEYVYERYGKDRVAMISTFNTYRMRGAVRDVARAVGLSEREINRVAREMPLWYESGGSGEKGD
;
A
#
# COMPACT_ATOMS: atom_id res chain seq x y z
N MET A 1 20.73 2.42 15.28
CA MET A 1 19.75 3.09 14.40
C MET A 1 20.29 4.46 14.03
N SER A 2 20.09 4.91 12.79
CA SER A 2 20.53 6.24 12.34
C SER A 2 19.70 7.31 13.06
N ASN A 3 20.29 8.04 14.01
CA ASN A 3 19.61 9.12 14.73
C ASN A 3 19.00 10.15 13.76
N ALA A 4 19.61 10.34 12.59
CA ALA A 4 19.20 11.32 11.60
C ALA A 4 17.82 11.05 10.98
N SER A 5 17.45 9.78 10.77
CA SER A 5 16.17 9.42 10.15
C SER A 5 15.02 9.65 11.13
N THR A 6 15.21 9.25 12.38
CA THR A 6 14.29 9.54 13.48
C THR A 6 14.08 11.05 13.64
N ASP A 7 15.17 11.82 13.73
CA ASP A 7 15.11 13.28 13.87
C ASP A 7 14.36 13.93 12.69
N LEU A 8 14.61 13.46 11.48
CA LEU A 8 13.94 13.96 10.27
C LEU A 8 12.44 13.65 10.30
N LEU A 9 12.05 12.42 10.64
CA LEU A 9 10.65 12.02 10.73
C LEU A 9 9.88 12.90 11.73
N VAL A 10 10.44 13.06 12.93
CA VAL A 10 9.88 13.93 13.98
C VAL A 10 9.72 15.36 13.44
N LYS A 11 10.78 15.91 12.84
CA LYS A 11 10.77 17.27 12.29
C LYS A 11 9.69 17.46 11.22
N VAL A 12 9.54 16.52 10.29
CA VAL A 12 8.54 16.61 9.22
C VAL A 12 7.12 16.55 9.80
N CYS A 13 6.85 15.62 10.70
CA CYS A 13 5.53 15.49 11.34
C CYS A 13 5.14 16.75 12.13
N HIS A 14 6.05 17.28 12.94
CA HIS A 14 5.80 18.52 13.68
C HIS A 14 5.65 19.73 12.77
N GLY A 15 6.37 19.78 11.64
CA GLY A 15 6.23 20.84 10.64
C GLY A 15 4.87 20.84 9.93
N ALA A 16 4.29 19.66 9.68
CA ALA A 16 2.99 19.50 9.05
C ALA A 16 1.80 19.72 10.01
N LEU A 17 2.04 19.62 11.33
CA LEU A 17 0.98 19.68 12.34
C LEU A 17 0.11 20.95 12.27
N PRO A 18 0.67 22.18 12.16
CA PRO A 18 -0.12 23.41 12.08
C PRO A 18 -0.91 23.55 10.78
N GLU A 19 -0.52 22.85 9.71
CA GLU A 19 -1.25 22.86 8.44
C GLU A 19 -2.50 21.96 8.48
N LYS A 20 -2.49 20.95 9.36
CA LYS A 20 -3.54 19.93 9.47
C LYS A 20 -4.49 20.16 10.65
N TYR A 21 -4.01 20.79 11.72
CA TYR A 21 -4.79 21.03 12.93
C TYR A 21 -4.66 22.48 13.42
N ASP A 22 -5.80 23.15 13.55
CA ASP A 22 -5.92 24.46 14.20
C ASP A 22 -7.27 24.53 14.96
N PRO A 23 -7.29 24.53 16.30
CA PRO A 23 -6.13 24.48 17.20
C PRO A 23 -5.54 23.06 17.33
N ILE A 24 -4.25 22.99 17.64
CA ILE A 24 -3.58 21.72 17.99
C ILE A 24 -4.04 21.29 19.39
N THR A 25 -4.78 20.17 19.48
CA THR A 25 -5.30 19.66 20.75
C THR A 25 -4.31 18.72 21.46
N THR A 26 -4.47 18.56 22.77
CA THR A 26 -3.70 17.58 23.56
C THR A 26 -3.87 16.15 23.07
N THR A 27 -5.04 15.80 22.53
CA THR A 27 -5.31 14.47 21.96
C THR A 27 -4.41 14.20 20.75
N VAL A 28 -4.30 15.18 19.84
CA VAL A 28 -3.43 15.09 18.66
C VAL A 28 -1.96 14.93 19.08
N LEU A 29 -1.48 15.75 20.02
CA LEU A 29 -0.09 15.69 20.49
C LEU A 29 0.24 14.36 21.18
N LYS A 30 -0.67 13.84 22.01
CA LYS A 30 -0.51 12.53 22.66
C LYS A 30 -0.44 11.41 21.63
N ARG A 31 -1.34 11.42 20.64
CA ARG A 31 -1.36 10.42 19.57
C ARG A 31 -0.08 10.47 18.74
N LEU A 32 0.36 11.67 18.35
CA LEU A 32 1.59 11.84 17.57
C LEU A 32 2.81 11.32 18.33
N THR A 33 2.93 11.67 19.61
CA THR A 33 4.06 11.22 20.45
C THR A 33 4.07 9.69 20.55
N TYR A 34 2.92 9.08 20.85
CA TYR A 34 2.77 7.62 20.94
C TYR A 34 3.15 6.90 19.64
N GLU A 35 2.65 7.37 18.49
CA GLU A 35 2.98 6.75 17.21
C GLU A 35 4.47 6.90 16.85
N LEU A 36 5.05 8.09 17.06
CA LEU A 36 6.47 8.33 16.80
C LEU A 36 7.35 7.42 17.67
N ASP A 37 7.05 7.31 18.97
CA ASP A 37 7.81 6.46 19.89
C ASP A 37 7.82 5.00 19.40
N ILE A 38 6.66 4.45 19.00
CA ILE A 38 6.57 3.08 18.47
C ILE A 38 7.34 2.95 17.15
N ILE A 39 7.19 3.88 16.22
CA ILE A 39 7.89 3.81 14.90
C ILE A 39 9.41 3.86 15.09
N ILE A 40 9.88 4.64 16.06
CA ILE A 40 11.30 4.76 16.39
C ILE A 40 11.80 3.48 17.07
N GLU A 41 11.08 2.97 18.06
CA GLU A 41 11.43 1.73 18.79
C GLU A 41 11.50 0.52 17.86
N THR A 42 10.51 0.40 16.96
CA THR A 42 10.43 -0.70 15.98
C THR A 42 11.37 -0.52 14.80
N GLY A 43 12.02 0.64 14.65
CA GLY A 43 13.02 0.89 13.61
C GLY A 43 12.47 1.15 12.21
N TYR A 44 11.19 1.54 12.08
CA TYR A 44 10.55 1.77 10.77
C TYR A 44 10.63 3.22 10.27
N ALA A 45 11.34 4.11 10.97
CA ALA A 45 11.43 5.52 10.57
C ALA A 45 11.91 5.72 9.11
N ASP A 46 12.91 4.95 8.66
CA ASP A 46 13.42 4.99 7.29
C ASP A 46 12.33 4.60 6.26
N TYR A 47 11.49 3.62 6.60
CA TYR A 47 10.43 3.16 5.71
C TYR A 47 9.36 4.24 5.50
N PHE A 48 8.91 4.91 6.57
CA PHE A 48 8.00 6.05 6.46
C PHE A 48 8.60 7.17 5.62
N LEU A 49 9.90 7.46 5.78
CA LEU A 49 10.58 8.51 5.04
C LEU A 49 10.75 8.19 3.55
N ILE A 50 10.98 6.92 3.18
CA ILE A 50 11.01 6.49 1.78
C ILE A 50 9.64 6.72 1.13
N VAL A 51 8.56 6.28 1.78
CA VAL A 51 7.21 6.46 1.24
C VAL A 51 6.85 7.95 1.17
N TRP A 52 7.16 8.71 2.22
CA TRP A 52 6.99 10.16 2.24
C TRP A 52 7.73 10.86 1.10
N ASP A 53 8.98 10.50 0.84
CA ASP A 53 9.77 11.08 -0.26
C ASP A 53 9.11 10.85 -1.63
N ILE A 54 8.61 9.63 -1.88
CA ILE A 54 7.89 9.27 -3.11
C ILE A 54 6.59 10.07 -3.23
N VAL A 55 5.77 10.10 -2.17
CA VAL A 55 4.49 10.81 -2.14
C VAL A 55 4.69 12.31 -2.32
N GLN A 56 5.66 12.91 -1.63
CA GLN A 56 5.95 14.33 -1.75
C GLN A 56 6.50 14.71 -3.12
N TRP A 57 7.29 13.84 -3.74
CA TRP A 57 7.75 14.05 -5.12
C TRP A 57 6.58 14.07 -6.11
N ALA A 58 5.62 13.14 -5.94
CA ALA A 58 4.43 13.04 -6.77
C ALA A 58 3.49 14.25 -6.55
N ASN A 59 3.24 14.62 -5.29
CA ASN A 59 2.42 15.76 -4.89
C ASN A 59 2.94 17.07 -5.49
N LYS A 60 4.26 17.33 -5.42
CA LYS A 60 4.89 18.52 -6.02
C LYS A 60 4.69 18.64 -7.53
N ARG A 61 4.38 17.54 -8.21
CA ARG A 61 4.11 17.49 -9.67
C ARG A 61 2.63 17.36 -10.00
N GLY A 62 1.75 17.45 -9.00
CA GLY A 62 0.32 17.26 -9.17
C GLY A 62 -0.04 15.85 -9.67
N ILE A 63 0.73 14.83 -9.28
CA ILE A 63 0.41 13.43 -9.54
C ILE A 63 -0.38 12.92 -8.33
N PRO A 64 -1.67 12.55 -8.49
CA PRO A 64 -2.45 12.04 -7.37
C PRO A 64 -1.91 10.70 -6.87
N THR A 65 -1.77 10.60 -5.54
CA THR A 65 -1.39 9.40 -4.80
C THR A 65 -2.35 9.17 -3.64
N VAL A 66 -2.63 7.91 -3.30
CA VAL A 66 -3.50 7.58 -2.15
C VAL A 66 -2.94 6.38 -1.41
N GLY A 67 -2.57 6.57 -0.14
CA GLY A 67 -2.27 5.48 0.77
C GLY A 67 -3.52 4.65 1.10
N ARG A 68 -3.39 3.32 1.16
CA ARG A 68 -4.48 2.39 1.47
C ARG A 68 -4.17 1.50 2.67
N GLY A 69 -5.15 0.67 3.00
CA GLY A 69 -5.00 -0.39 4.00
C GLY A 69 -5.01 0.17 5.42
N SER A 70 -4.22 -0.45 6.28
CA SER A 70 -4.14 -0.11 7.69
C SER A 70 -3.43 1.23 7.93
N ALA A 71 -2.57 1.69 7.01
CA ALA A 71 -1.85 2.97 7.12
C ALA A 71 -2.76 4.18 7.41
N ALA A 72 -4.04 4.13 7.01
CA ALA A 72 -5.03 5.17 7.34
C ALA A 72 -5.26 5.35 8.86
N GLY A 73 -4.93 4.36 9.68
CA GLY A 73 -5.01 4.44 11.14
C GLY A 73 -3.87 5.20 11.82
N SER A 74 -2.86 5.63 11.07
CA SER A 74 -1.70 6.36 11.58
C SER A 74 -1.79 7.86 11.33
N LEU A 75 -1.68 8.62 12.42
CA LEU A 75 -1.56 10.08 12.39
C LEU A 75 -0.25 10.48 11.70
N VAL A 76 0.83 9.73 11.91
CA VAL A 76 2.09 9.96 11.19
C VAL A 76 1.88 9.84 9.67
N SER A 77 1.17 8.81 9.20
CA SER A 77 0.86 8.66 7.77
C SER A 77 0.02 9.82 7.21
N TYR A 78 -0.93 10.33 8.01
CA TYR A 78 -1.74 11.50 7.65
C TYR A 78 -0.92 12.79 7.56
N LEU A 79 -0.02 13.03 8.53
CA LEU A 79 0.86 14.21 8.56
C LEU A 79 1.90 14.20 7.45
N LEU A 80 2.37 13.01 7.05
CA LEU A 80 3.26 12.83 5.90
C LEU A 80 2.53 12.91 4.55
N ALA A 81 1.22 13.18 4.55
CA ALA A 81 0.35 13.19 3.38
C ALA A 81 0.33 11.87 2.58
N ILE A 82 0.74 10.76 3.22
CA ILE A 82 0.66 9.41 2.64
C ILE A 82 -0.82 9.02 2.52
N THR A 83 -1.59 9.27 3.57
CA THR A 83 -3.04 9.06 3.60
C THR A 83 -3.77 10.39 3.69
N PRO A 84 -4.93 10.55 3.02
CA PRO A 84 -5.73 11.76 3.14
C PRO A 84 -6.71 11.73 4.34
N VAL A 85 -6.74 10.63 5.10
CA VAL A 85 -7.74 10.36 6.13
C VAL A 85 -7.19 10.73 7.50
N ASP A 86 -7.91 11.58 8.24
CA ASP A 86 -7.60 11.90 9.63
C ASP A 86 -8.02 10.73 10.56
N PRO A 87 -7.07 10.03 11.21
CA PRO A 87 -7.39 8.90 12.07
C PRO A 87 -8.05 9.32 13.39
N ILE A 88 -7.85 10.55 13.87
CA ILE A 88 -8.47 11.04 15.10
C ILE A 88 -9.93 11.37 14.85
N GLU A 89 -10.23 12.08 13.74
CA GLU A 89 -11.61 12.42 13.36
C GLU A 89 -12.47 11.15 13.18
N HIS A 90 -11.89 10.12 12.57
CA HIS A 90 -12.58 8.87 12.27
C HIS A 90 -12.39 7.76 13.31
N ASN A 91 -11.75 8.07 14.45
CA ASN A 91 -11.49 7.12 15.54
C ASN A 91 -10.82 5.81 15.07
N LEU A 92 -9.82 5.93 14.19
CA LEU A 92 -9.06 4.82 13.64
C LEU A 92 -7.94 4.38 14.60
N ILE A 93 -7.68 3.08 14.60
CA ILE A 93 -6.79 2.41 15.55
C ILE A 93 -5.40 2.26 14.91
N PHE A 94 -4.36 2.76 15.58
CA PHE A 94 -2.98 2.72 15.08
C PHE A 94 -2.40 1.31 15.12
N GLU A 95 -2.75 0.54 16.14
CA GLU A 95 -2.27 -0.81 16.42
C GLU A 95 -2.77 -1.82 15.38
N ARG A 96 -3.80 -1.47 14.60
CA ARG A 96 -4.19 -2.25 13.41
C ARG A 96 -3.13 -2.16 12.30
N PHE A 97 -2.38 -1.06 12.27
CA PHE A 97 -1.33 -0.80 11.30
C PHE A 97 0.05 -1.23 11.80
N LEU A 98 0.43 -0.76 12.99
CA LEU A 98 1.70 -1.11 13.61
C LEU A 98 1.47 -1.46 15.07
N ASN A 99 1.58 -2.75 15.39
CA ASN A 99 1.45 -3.26 16.75
C ASN A 99 2.83 -3.65 17.28
N PRO A 100 3.32 -3.04 18.38
CA PRO A 100 4.62 -3.38 18.95
C PRO A 100 4.71 -4.86 19.42
N ASP A 101 3.58 -5.49 19.77
CA ASP A 101 3.53 -6.89 20.20
C ASP A 101 3.56 -7.89 19.03
N ARG A 102 3.45 -7.42 17.77
CA ARG A 102 3.51 -8.27 16.58
C ARG A 102 4.79 -7.99 15.80
N GLN A 103 5.51 -9.04 15.43
CA GLN A 103 6.72 -8.94 14.58
C GLN A 103 6.38 -8.83 13.07
N GLU A 104 5.20 -8.35 12.71
CA GLU A 104 4.82 -8.16 11.31
C GLU A 104 5.25 -6.76 10.87
N PRO A 105 6.00 -6.63 9.75
CA PRO A 105 6.31 -5.33 9.19
C PRO A 105 5.03 -4.56 8.83
N PRO A 106 5.00 -3.24 9.05
CA PRO A 106 3.88 -2.42 8.59
C PRO A 106 3.84 -2.43 7.06
N ASP A 107 2.64 -2.43 6.51
CA ASP A 107 2.44 -2.33 5.06
C ASP A 107 1.86 -0.95 4.71
N ILE A 108 2.60 -0.19 3.89
CA ILE A 108 2.24 1.18 3.49
C ILE A 108 2.05 1.17 1.98
N ASP A 109 0.91 0.65 1.55
CA ASP A 109 0.52 0.62 0.14
C ASP A 109 0.16 2.01 -0.36
N VAL A 110 0.87 2.47 -1.39
CA VAL A 110 0.55 3.73 -2.09
C VAL A 110 0.07 3.44 -3.51
N ASP A 111 -1.17 3.84 -3.78
CA ASP A 111 -1.71 3.84 -5.13
C ASP A 111 -1.22 5.06 -5.91
N LEU A 112 -0.81 4.82 -7.15
CA LEU A 112 -0.41 5.85 -8.10
C LEU A 112 -1.47 6.01 -9.21
N CYS A 113 -1.69 7.25 -9.64
CA CYS A 113 -2.51 7.52 -10.81
C CYS A 113 -1.96 6.81 -12.05
N TRP A 114 -2.77 5.94 -12.66
CA TRP A 114 -2.35 5.08 -13.78
C TRP A 114 -1.72 5.84 -14.95
N LYS A 115 -2.17 7.08 -15.23
CA LYS A 115 -1.71 7.90 -16.35
C LYS A 115 -0.27 8.39 -16.20
N ARG A 116 0.18 8.57 -14.95
CA ARG A 116 1.45 9.23 -14.61
C ARG A 116 2.32 8.38 -13.68
N ARG A 117 1.94 7.11 -13.45
CA ARG A 117 2.68 6.20 -12.57
C ARG A 117 4.12 5.97 -13.05
N ASP A 118 4.33 5.97 -14.38
CA ASP A 118 5.65 5.69 -14.95
C ASP A 118 6.66 6.81 -14.60
N GLU A 119 6.20 8.06 -14.41
CA GLU A 119 7.04 9.16 -13.94
C GLU A 119 7.53 8.93 -12.50
N VAL A 120 6.64 8.43 -11.63
CA VAL A 120 6.98 8.11 -10.24
C VAL A 120 7.91 6.91 -10.19
N ILE A 121 7.68 5.89 -11.04
CA ILE A 121 8.56 4.73 -11.14
C ILE A 121 9.96 5.18 -11.55
N GLU A 122 10.11 5.96 -12.63
CA GLU A 122 11.44 6.45 -13.04
C GLU A 122 12.11 7.25 -11.92
N TYR A 123 11.37 8.11 -11.22
CA TYR A 123 11.90 8.82 -10.05
C TYR A 123 12.45 7.86 -8.99
N VAL A 124 11.73 6.79 -8.65
CA VAL A 124 12.20 5.79 -7.68
C VAL A 124 13.49 5.13 -8.16
N TYR A 125 13.58 4.77 -9.44
CA TYR A 125 14.80 4.20 -10.04
C TYR A 125 15.99 5.18 -9.99
N GLU A 126 15.76 6.46 -10.29
CA GLU A 126 16.80 7.51 -10.25
C GLU A 126 17.24 7.81 -8.82
N ARG A 127 16.28 7.92 -7.88
CA ARG A 127 16.50 8.31 -6.49
C ARG A 127 17.19 7.22 -5.68
N TYR A 128 16.74 5.99 -5.84
CA TYR A 128 17.18 4.85 -5.03
C TYR A 128 18.17 3.94 -5.76
N GLY A 129 18.43 4.17 -7.04
CA GLY A 129 19.46 3.47 -7.82
C GLY A 129 18.91 2.29 -8.60
N LYS A 130 19.27 2.22 -9.88
CA LYS A 130 18.71 1.24 -10.84
C LYS A 130 19.10 -0.20 -10.55
N ASP A 131 20.13 -0.40 -9.74
CA ASP A 131 20.63 -1.68 -9.23
C ASP A 131 19.98 -2.13 -7.91
N ARG A 132 19.18 -1.25 -7.28
CA ARG A 132 18.52 -1.49 -5.98
C ARG A 132 17.00 -1.47 -6.04
N VAL A 133 16.42 -1.16 -7.20
CA VAL A 133 14.98 -1.09 -7.46
C VAL A 133 14.63 -2.08 -8.56
N ALA A 134 13.53 -2.80 -8.39
CA ALA A 134 13.02 -3.74 -9.39
C ALA A 134 11.48 -3.73 -9.43
N MET A 135 10.91 -4.08 -10.59
CA MET A 135 9.48 -4.33 -10.73
C MET A 135 9.16 -5.79 -10.39
N ILE A 136 8.05 -6.02 -9.68
CA ILE A 136 7.53 -7.35 -9.43
C ILE A 136 6.58 -7.74 -10.57
N SER A 137 6.78 -8.92 -11.16
CA SER A 137 5.92 -9.44 -12.23
C SER A 137 4.74 -10.23 -11.66
N THR A 138 3.68 -10.35 -12.44
CA THR A 138 2.54 -11.23 -12.15
C THR A 138 2.56 -12.44 -13.07
N PHE A 139 2.24 -13.62 -12.53
CA PHE A 139 2.02 -14.81 -13.35
C PHE A 139 0.57 -14.86 -13.84
N ASN A 140 0.39 -14.76 -15.15
CA ASN A 140 -0.91 -14.98 -15.77
C ASN A 140 -1.14 -16.47 -15.96
N THR A 141 -2.00 -17.05 -15.13
CA THR A 141 -2.42 -18.46 -15.24
C THR A 141 -3.74 -18.57 -15.98
N TYR A 142 -3.98 -19.73 -16.59
CA TYR A 142 -5.26 -20.03 -17.21
C TYR A 142 -6.38 -20.05 -16.17
N ARG A 143 -7.33 -19.12 -16.28
CA ARG A 143 -8.63 -19.24 -15.61
C ARG A 143 -9.49 -20.25 -16.38
N MET A 144 -10.42 -20.93 -15.70
CA MET A 144 -11.24 -22.02 -16.26
C MET A 144 -11.82 -21.70 -17.64
N ARG A 145 -12.50 -20.56 -17.78
CA ARG A 145 -13.07 -20.12 -19.07
C ARG A 145 -12.01 -19.86 -20.15
N GLY A 146 -10.83 -19.36 -19.77
CA GLY A 146 -9.71 -19.15 -20.69
C GLY A 146 -9.14 -20.48 -21.18
N ALA A 147 -8.93 -21.44 -20.27
CA ALA A 147 -8.43 -22.76 -20.60
C ALA A 147 -9.35 -23.49 -21.59
N VAL A 148 -10.65 -23.52 -21.30
CA VAL A 148 -11.66 -24.17 -22.15
C VAL A 148 -11.72 -23.52 -23.52
N ARG A 149 -11.67 -22.18 -23.59
CA ARG A 149 -11.68 -21.46 -24.88
C ARG A 149 -10.49 -21.81 -25.75
N ASP A 150 -9.30 -21.83 -25.18
CA ASP A 150 -8.07 -22.09 -25.93
C ASP A 150 -7.99 -23.55 -26.40
N VAL A 151 -8.39 -24.52 -25.57
CA VAL A 151 -8.46 -25.94 -25.97
C VAL A 151 -9.52 -26.14 -27.07
N ALA A 152 -10.72 -25.55 -26.91
CA ALA A 152 -11.79 -25.67 -27.89
C ALA A 152 -11.39 -25.07 -29.26
N ARG A 153 -10.65 -23.95 -29.25
CA ARG A 153 -10.07 -23.38 -30.48
C ARG A 153 -9.05 -24.31 -31.12
N ALA A 154 -8.16 -24.92 -30.32
CA ALA A 154 -7.13 -25.83 -30.82
C ALA A 154 -7.70 -27.09 -31.49
N VAL A 155 -8.86 -27.58 -31.03
CA VAL A 155 -9.54 -28.75 -31.63
C VAL A 155 -10.51 -28.36 -32.76
N GLY A 156 -10.57 -27.08 -33.15
CA GLY A 156 -11.28 -26.61 -34.34
C GLY A 156 -12.75 -26.22 -34.14
N LEU A 157 -13.22 -26.00 -32.91
CA LEU A 157 -14.58 -25.48 -32.70
C LEU A 157 -14.71 -24.04 -33.21
N SER A 158 -15.88 -23.69 -33.73
CA SER A 158 -16.20 -22.32 -34.11
C SER A 158 -16.35 -21.41 -32.88
N GLU A 159 -16.14 -20.10 -33.04
CA GLU A 159 -16.34 -19.10 -31.98
C GLU A 159 -17.75 -19.17 -31.36
N ARG A 160 -18.77 -19.57 -32.13
CA ARG A 160 -20.14 -19.76 -31.63
C ARG A 160 -20.22 -20.94 -30.65
N GLU A 161 -19.58 -22.05 -30.97
CA GLU A 161 -19.54 -23.24 -30.11
C GLU A 161 -18.69 -23.00 -28.87
N ILE A 162 -17.52 -22.38 -29.06
CA ILE A 162 -16.63 -21.98 -27.96
C ILE A 162 -17.37 -21.10 -26.95
N ASN A 163 -18.10 -20.08 -27.42
CA ASN A 163 -18.83 -19.18 -26.55
C ASN A 163 -20.03 -19.84 -25.86
N ARG A 164 -20.67 -20.82 -26.51
CA ARG A 164 -21.71 -21.63 -25.85
C ARG A 164 -21.11 -22.41 -24.69
N VAL A 165 -20.05 -23.19 -24.92
CA VAL A 165 -19.41 -24.03 -23.88
C VAL A 165 -18.83 -23.17 -22.75
N ALA A 166 -18.16 -22.06 -23.08
CA ALA A 166 -17.55 -21.20 -22.08
C ALA A 166 -18.56 -20.44 -21.21
N ARG A 167 -19.82 -20.27 -21.65
CA ARG A 167 -20.90 -19.66 -20.86
C ARG A 167 -21.47 -20.62 -19.82
N GLU A 168 -21.49 -21.91 -20.11
CA GLU A 168 -21.92 -22.96 -19.16
C GLU A 168 -20.95 -23.09 -17.98
N MET A 169 -19.69 -22.66 -18.16
CA MET A 169 -18.71 -22.67 -17.07
C MET A 169 -19.06 -21.62 -16.00
N PRO A 170 -18.94 -21.96 -14.71
CA PRO A 170 -19.21 -21.01 -13.64
C PRO A 170 -18.27 -19.79 -13.68
N LEU A 171 -18.73 -18.66 -13.16
CA LEU A 171 -17.92 -17.44 -13.04
C LEU A 171 -16.81 -17.57 -11.98
N TRP A 172 -17.05 -18.43 -10.99
CA TRP A 172 -16.19 -18.68 -9.84
C TRP A 172 -16.00 -20.19 -9.71
N TYR A 173 -14.76 -20.62 -9.50
CA TYR A 173 -14.43 -21.97 -9.11
C TYR A 173 -13.57 -21.85 -7.85
N GLU A 174 -14.05 -22.36 -6.72
CA GLU A 174 -13.18 -22.56 -5.57
C GLU A 174 -12.24 -23.70 -5.93
N SER A 175 -10.95 -23.40 -6.00
CA SER A 175 -9.92 -24.42 -5.96
C SER A 175 -10.07 -25.13 -4.62
N GLY A 176 -10.78 -26.26 -4.59
CA GLY A 176 -10.94 -27.05 -3.39
C GLY A 176 -9.57 -27.45 -2.85
N GLY A 177 -9.10 -26.75 -1.83
CA GLY A 177 -8.11 -27.28 -0.92
C GLY A 177 -8.82 -28.36 -0.11
N SER A 178 -8.54 -29.62 -0.40
CA SER A 178 -8.68 -30.68 0.60
C SER A 178 -7.68 -30.39 1.71
N GLY A 179 -7.98 -29.43 2.57
CA GLY A 179 -7.40 -29.35 3.89
C GLY A 179 -7.99 -30.50 4.68
N GLU A 180 -7.22 -31.57 4.86
CA GLU A 180 -7.41 -32.46 6.00
C GLU A 180 -7.55 -31.57 7.24
N LYS A 181 -8.75 -31.57 7.84
CA LYS A 181 -8.91 -31.14 9.22
C LYS A 181 -8.17 -32.19 10.05
N GLY A 182 -6.96 -31.87 10.50
CA GLY A 182 -6.33 -32.59 11.60
C GLY A 182 -7.16 -32.34 12.86
N ASP A 183 -7.65 -33.43 13.44
CA ASP A 183 -8.11 -33.51 14.83
C ASP A 183 -6.94 -33.29 15.80
#